data_AF-W1P449-F1
#
_entry.id   AF-W1P449-F1
#
_cell.length_a   1.000
_cell.length_b   1.000
_cell.length_c   1.000
_cell.angle_alpha   90.00
_cell.angle_beta   90.00
_cell.angle_gamma   90.00
#
_symmetry.space_group_name_H-M   'P 1'
#
loop_
_entity.id
_entity.type
_entity.pdbx_description
1 polymer ?
#
loop_
_entity_poly.entity_id
_entity_poly.type
_entity_poly.pdbx_seq_one_letter_code
_entity_poly.pdbx_strand_id
1 'polypeptide(L)'
;MAFRTGSRVEVSRDEKGGCKGAWFTASVAKMMGESKVMVKYDNLVSNDKKRPLVEITNIVNVRPLPPPRGFSVHEEVDAFCNDGWWAGVITKVMAEGPKYIVYLWDSEKEMIFEPNQLRVHQDFVDGHWIMPSSSKVYVQAPILVFNAKHNVILSYSHSKGVKLIGFEMDAFS
;
A
#
# COMPACT_ATOMS: atom_id res chain seq x y z
N MET A 1 -8.72 -13.02 -17.01
CA MET A 1 -8.30 -11.69 -17.53
C MET A 1 -7.03 -11.88 -18.34
N ALA A 2 -6.94 -11.30 -19.54
CA ALA A 2 -5.77 -11.48 -20.41
C ALA A 2 -5.00 -10.17 -20.53
N PHE A 3 -3.78 -10.14 -20.00
CA PHE A 3 -2.85 -9.04 -20.26
C PHE A 3 -2.26 -9.19 -21.66
N ARG A 4 -2.00 -8.05 -22.31
CA ARG A 4 -1.37 -7.99 -23.64
C ARG A 4 -0.14 -7.09 -23.59
N THR A 5 0.81 -7.32 -24.49
CA THR A 5 1.99 -6.45 -24.63
C THR A 5 1.57 -4.98 -24.70
N GLY A 6 2.25 -4.14 -23.92
CA GLY A 6 1.96 -2.72 -23.76
C GLY A 6 0.94 -2.38 -22.67
N SER A 7 0.24 -3.36 -22.08
CA SER A 7 -0.71 -3.08 -20.99
C SER A 7 0.00 -2.49 -19.77
N ARG A 8 -0.54 -1.41 -19.20
CA ARG A 8 -0.11 -0.86 -17.90
C ARG A 8 -0.67 -1.73 -16.78
N VAL A 9 0.19 -2.12 -15.86
CA VAL A 9 -0.11 -3.05 -14.77
C VAL A 9 0.61 -2.65 -13.50
N GLU A 10 0.18 -3.22 -12.39
CA GLU A 10 0.95 -3.24 -11.14
C GLU A 10 1.42 -4.65 -10.85
N VAL A 11 2.63 -4.75 -10.33
CA VAL A 11 3.29 -6.00 -10.02
C VAL A 11 3.67 -6.00 -8.55
N SER A 12 3.21 -7.03 -7.84
CA SER A 12 3.66 -7.32 -6.48
C SER A 12 4.87 -8.24 -6.54
N ARG A 13 5.89 -7.93 -5.74
CA ARG A 13 7.10 -8.77 -5.65
C ARG A 13 6.99 -9.64 -4.40
N ASP A 14 6.52 -10.87 -4.58
CA ASP A 14 6.45 -11.86 -3.52
C ASP A 14 7.83 -12.50 -3.31
N GLU A 15 8.74 -11.82 -2.62
CA GLU A 15 9.99 -12.45 -2.19
C GLU A 15 10.36 -12.13 -0.74
N LYS A 16 11.01 -13.12 -0.13
CA LYS A 16 11.68 -13.15 1.19
C LYS A 16 12.76 -12.07 1.39
N GLY A 17 12.85 -11.08 0.49
CA GLY A 17 13.86 -10.03 0.41
C GLY A 17 13.36 -8.61 0.73
N GLY A 18 12.16 -8.43 1.28
CA GLY A 18 11.78 -7.18 1.97
C GLY A 18 10.86 -6.20 1.23
N CYS A 19 10.06 -6.65 0.26
CA CYS A 19 9.03 -5.80 -0.38
C CYS A 19 7.63 -6.45 -0.32
N LYS A 20 7.30 -7.10 0.80
CA LYS A 20 6.02 -7.78 0.96
C LYS A 20 4.92 -6.73 1.12
N GLY A 21 3.99 -6.67 0.17
CA GLY A 21 2.83 -5.78 0.25
C GLY A 21 2.96 -4.45 -0.51
N ALA A 22 4.00 -4.29 -1.34
CA ALA A 22 4.11 -3.16 -2.26
C ALA A 22 3.67 -3.52 -3.68
N TRP A 23 3.06 -2.55 -4.38
CA TRP A 23 2.70 -2.64 -5.79
C TRP A 23 3.52 -1.67 -6.63
N PHE A 24 4.24 -2.18 -7.64
CA PHE A 24 5.09 -1.37 -8.50
C PHE A 24 4.46 -1.21 -9.89
N THR A 25 4.44 0.00 -10.43
CA THR A 25 3.89 0.26 -11.76
C THR A 25 4.84 -0.26 -12.84
N ALA A 26 4.24 -0.93 -13.83
CA ALA A 26 4.98 -1.55 -14.92
C ALA A 26 4.15 -1.60 -16.20
N SER A 27 4.80 -2.06 -17.26
CA SER A 27 4.19 -2.41 -18.54
C SER A 27 4.52 -3.84 -18.93
N VAL A 28 3.54 -4.53 -19.54
CA VAL A 28 3.74 -5.89 -20.05
C VAL A 28 4.63 -5.83 -21.29
N ALA A 29 5.84 -6.38 -21.20
CA ALA A 29 6.74 -6.48 -22.33
C ALA A 29 6.37 -7.68 -23.23
N LYS A 30 6.10 -8.84 -22.61
CA LYS A 30 5.80 -10.07 -23.36
C LYS A 30 5.05 -11.08 -22.49
N MET A 31 4.01 -11.71 -23.05
CA MET A 31 3.37 -12.87 -22.45
C MET A 31 4.23 -14.13 -22.67
N MET A 32 4.41 -14.95 -21.63
CA MET A 32 5.27 -16.13 -21.65
C MET A 32 4.49 -17.38 -21.22
N GLY A 33 3.63 -17.87 -22.12
CA GLY A 33 2.70 -18.95 -21.81
C GLY A 33 1.51 -18.46 -20.98
N GLU A 34 0.89 -19.37 -20.22
CA GLU A 34 -0.36 -19.10 -19.49
C GLU A 34 -0.15 -18.50 -18.09
N SER A 35 0.99 -18.74 -17.46
CA SER A 35 1.23 -18.39 -16.04
C SER A 35 2.34 -17.36 -15.81
N LYS A 36 3.13 -17.03 -16.85
CA LYS A 36 4.26 -16.10 -16.71
C LYS A 36 4.14 -14.93 -17.66
N VAL A 37 4.64 -13.80 -17.20
CA VAL A 37 4.67 -12.55 -17.95
C VAL A 37 5.98 -11.82 -17.69
N MET A 38 6.54 -11.27 -18.76
CA MET A 38 7.69 -10.36 -18.68
C MET A 38 7.17 -8.93 -18.56
N VAL A 39 7.61 -8.23 -17.53
CA VAL A 39 7.21 -6.86 -17.20
C VAL A 39 8.42 -5.95 -17.19
N LYS A 40 8.20 -4.70 -17.59
CA LYS A 40 9.18 -3.61 -17.51
C LYS A 40 8.64 -2.57 -16.52
N TYR A 41 9.34 -2.37 -15.42
CA TYR A 41 8.94 -1.41 -14.39
C TYR A 41 9.13 0.04 -14.86
N ASP A 42 8.29 0.93 -14.33
CA ASP A 42 8.36 2.35 -14.66
C ASP A 42 9.46 3.06 -13.85
N ASN A 43 9.56 2.74 -12.55
CA ASN A 43 10.42 3.45 -11.59
C ASN A 43 11.60 2.62 -11.08
N LEU A 44 11.56 1.28 -11.20
CA LEU A 44 12.67 0.43 -10.79
C LEU A 44 13.74 0.35 -11.89
N VAL A 45 15.02 0.38 -11.48
CA VAL A 45 16.18 0.30 -12.38
C VAL A 45 16.98 -0.97 -12.15
N SER A 46 17.68 -1.43 -13.20
CA SER A 46 18.63 -2.54 -13.09
C SER A 46 19.85 -2.20 -12.21
N ASN A 47 20.64 -3.21 -11.86
CA ASN A 47 21.85 -3.06 -11.03
C ASN A 47 22.87 -2.05 -11.58
N ASP A 48 22.91 -1.88 -12.90
CA ASP A 48 23.76 -0.88 -13.55
C ASP A 48 23.22 0.57 -13.45
N LYS A 49 22.00 0.74 -12.91
CA LYS A 49 21.23 1.98 -12.76
C LYS A 49 21.02 2.77 -14.06
N LYS A 50 21.17 2.11 -15.21
CA LYS A 50 21.10 2.78 -16.53
C LYS A 50 19.79 2.52 -17.26
N ARG A 51 19.11 1.42 -16.93
CA ARG A 51 17.93 0.94 -17.66
C ARG A 51 16.80 0.59 -16.70
N PRO A 52 15.54 0.71 -17.15
CA PRO A 52 14.42 0.18 -16.41
C PRO A 52 14.60 -1.32 -16.15
N LEU A 53 14.22 -1.75 -14.96
CA LEU A 53 14.25 -3.14 -14.55
C LEU A 53 13.22 -3.94 -15.35
N VAL A 54 13.64 -5.10 -15.88
CA VAL A 54 12.78 -6.02 -16.63
C VAL A 54 12.87 -7.38 -15.95
N GLU A 55 11.71 -7.97 -15.64
CA GLU A 55 11.62 -9.20 -14.85
C GLU A 55 10.54 -10.13 -15.42
N ILE A 56 10.71 -11.43 -15.18
CA ILE A 56 9.68 -12.43 -15.45
C ILE A 56 9.01 -12.74 -14.11
N THR A 57 7.69 -12.56 -14.04
CA THR A 57 6.88 -12.83 -12.83
C THR A 57 5.70 -13.74 -13.15
N ASN A 58 5.05 -14.27 -12.12
CA ASN A 58 3.81 -15.03 -12.25
C ASN A 58 2.64 -14.07 -12.49
N ILE A 59 1.71 -14.43 -13.38
CA ILE A 59 0.52 -13.64 -13.69
C ILE A 59 -0.35 -13.37 -12.45
N VAL A 60 -0.32 -14.24 -11.44
CA VAL A 60 -1.04 -14.04 -10.16
C VAL A 60 -0.52 -12.85 -9.36
N ASN A 61 0.72 -12.42 -9.61
CA ASN A 61 1.34 -11.26 -8.97
C ASN A 61 1.10 -9.96 -9.75
N VAL A 62 0.28 -10.01 -10.81
CA VAL A 62 0.03 -8.89 -11.71
C VAL A 62 -1.45 -8.52 -11.66
N ARG A 63 -1.72 -7.23 -11.48
CA ARG A 63 -3.06 -6.65 -11.53
C ARG A 63 -3.12 -5.47 -12.52
N PRO A 64 -4.29 -5.10 -13.05
CA PRO A 64 -4.44 -3.83 -13.77
C PRO A 64 -4.12 -2.63 -12.87
N LEU A 65 -4.11 -1.41 -13.42
CA LEU A 65 -4.10 -0.21 -12.58
C LEU A 65 -5.45 -0.08 -11.84
N PRO A 66 -5.44 0.34 -10.56
CA PRO A 66 -6.68 0.59 -9.83
C PRO A 66 -7.46 1.74 -10.47
N PRO A 67 -8.79 1.70 -10.44
CA PRO A 67 -9.61 2.82 -10.89
C PRO A 67 -9.36 4.03 -9.98
N PRO A 68 -9.35 5.25 -10.55
CA PRO A 68 -9.11 6.46 -9.76
C PRO A 68 -10.26 6.70 -8.79
N ARG A 69 -9.92 7.04 -7.54
CA ARG A 69 -10.87 7.39 -6.49
C ARG A 69 -10.25 8.38 -5.52
N GLY A 70 -11.02 9.38 -5.10
CA GLY A 70 -10.63 10.28 -4.01
C GLY A 70 -10.69 9.58 -2.65
N PHE A 71 -9.88 10.03 -1.71
CA PHE A 71 -9.82 9.48 -0.36
C PHE A 71 -10.33 10.48 0.69
N SER A 72 -10.70 9.96 1.86
CA SER A 72 -11.07 10.72 3.06
C SER A 72 -10.14 10.37 4.22
N VAL A 73 -10.10 11.22 5.24
CA VAL A 73 -9.35 10.97 6.47
C VAL A 73 -9.87 9.69 7.16
N HIS A 74 -8.96 8.87 7.69
CA HIS A 74 -9.23 7.54 8.27
C HIS A 74 -9.59 6.43 7.27
N GLU A 75 -9.49 6.68 5.97
CA GLU A 75 -9.50 5.59 4.99
C GLU A 75 -8.13 4.92 4.90
N GLU A 76 -8.16 3.65 4.51
CA GLU A 76 -6.95 2.94 4.10
C GLU A 76 -6.50 3.44 2.73
N VAL A 77 -5.20 3.64 2.63
CA VAL A 77 -4.57 4.22 1.45
C VAL A 77 -3.38 3.39 1.02
N ASP A 78 -3.08 3.42 -0.28
CA ASP A 78 -1.74 3.14 -0.77
C ASP A 78 -0.97 4.47 -0.82
N ALA A 79 0.20 4.51 -0.19
CA ALA A 79 1.13 5.62 -0.25
C ALA A 79 2.29 5.33 -1.20
N PHE A 80 2.62 6.28 -2.06
CA PHE A 80 3.72 6.16 -3.01
C PHE A 80 5.05 6.53 -2.33
N CYS A 81 5.89 5.52 -2.05
CA CYS A 81 7.25 5.70 -1.55
C CYS A 81 8.16 4.58 -2.06
N ASN A 82 9.47 4.85 -2.16
CA ASN A 82 10.45 3.87 -2.64
C ASN A 82 10.01 3.19 -3.95
N ASP A 83 9.55 4.01 -4.91
CA ASP A 83 9.14 3.59 -6.26
C ASP A 83 7.92 2.66 -6.35
N GLY A 84 7.23 2.41 -5.23
CA GLY A 84 6.06 1.54 -5.13
C GLY A 84 4.92 2.13 -4.30
N TRP A 85 3.77 1.47 -4.38
CA TRP A 85 2.55 1.77 -3.62
C TRP A 85 2.45 0.85 -2.40
N TRP A 86 2.43 1.44 -1.21
CA TRP A 86 2.47 0.72 0.07
C TRP A 86 1.20 0.96 0.87
N ALA A 87 0.59 -0.11 1.35
CA ALA A 87 -0.65 -0.01 2.11
C ALA A 87 -0.43 0.58 3.52
N GLY A 88 -1.35 1.42 3.94
CA GLY A 88 -1.34 2.09 5.24
C GLY A 88 -2.67 2.77 5.54
N VAL A 89 -2.70 3.57 6.61
CA VAL A 89 -3.89 4.30 7.06
C VAL A 89 -3.56 5.75 7.35
N ILE A 90 -4.43 6.68 6.93
CA ILE A 90 -4.30 8.10 7.30
C ILE A 90 -4.63 8.26 8.79
N THR A 91 -3.65 8.68 9.59
CA THR A 91 -3.81 8.90 11.03
C THR A 91 -4.12 10.35 11.37
N LYS A 92 -3.57 11.32 10.62
CA LYS A 92 -3.72 12.76 10.89
C LYS A 92 -3.72 13.60 9.61
N VAL A 93 -4.32 14.79 9.69
CA VAL A 93 -4.20 15.86 8.69
C VAL A 93 -3.34 16.98 9.28
N MET A 94 -2.39 17.50 8.53
CA MET A 94 -1.56 18.62 8.97
C MET A 94 -2.37 19.92 9.03
N ALA A 95 -2.14 20.74 10.05
CA ALA A 95 -2.86 22.01 10.22
C ALA A 95 -2.58 23.03 9.09
N GLU A 96 -1.37 22.99 8.52
CA GLU A 96 -0.88 24.00 7.56
C GLU A 96 -1.18 23.69 6.08
N GLY A 97 -1.88 22.59 5.77
CA GLY A 97 -2.20 22.26 4.37
C GLY A 97 -2.58 20.80 4.15
N PRO A 98 -2.79 20.36 2.90
CA PRO A 98 -3.37 19.07 2.57
C PRO A 98 -2.33 17.92 2.65
N LYS A 99 -1.42 17.98 3.63
CA LYS A 99 -0.48 16.89 3.91
C LYS A 99 -1.11 15.95 4.93
N TYR A 100 -0.92 14.66 4.72
CA TYR A 100 -1.47 13.62 5.56
C TYR A 100 -0.33 12.85 6.23
N ILE A 101 -0.52 12.50 7.49
CA ILE A 101 0.33 11.52 8.17
C ILE A 101 -0.29 10.15 7.95
N VAL A 102 0.49 9.24 7.36
CA VAL A 102 0.07 7.87 7.07
C VAL A 102 0.96 6.91 7.83
N TYR A 103 0.34 5.99 8.56
CA TYR A 103 1.01 4.85 9.16
C TYR A 103 1.12 3.74 8.12
N LEU A 104 2.36 3.39 7.72
CA LEU A 104 2.63 2.31 6.77
C LEU A 104 2.72 0.96 7.49
N TRP A 105 1.94 -0.03 7.05
CA TRP A 105 1.86 -1.30 7.77
C TRP A 105 3.12 -2.17 7.68
N ASP A 106 3.84 -2.09 6.55
CA ASP A 106 5.04 -2.89 6.32
C ASP A 106 6.23 -2.41 7.18
N SER A 107 6.42 -1.09 7.25
CA SER A 107 7.54 -0.49 7.99
C SER A 107 7.21 -0.14 9.44
N GLU A 108 5.93 -0.18 9.82
CA GLU A 108 5.39 0.20 11.13
C GLU A 108 5.75 1.63 11.53
N LYS A 109 5.81 2.55 10.56
CA LYS A 109 6.19 3.96 10.75
C LYS A 109 5.14 4.92 10.21
N GLU A 110 5.05 6.08 10.85
CA GLU A 110 4.33 7.23 10.32
C GLU A 110 5.22 8.03 9.36
N MET A 111 4.66 8.41 8.21
CA MET A 111 5.32 9.25 7.21
C MET A 111 4.35 10.31 6.67
N ILE A 112 4.89 11.41 6.18
CA ILE A 112 4.11 12.55 5.66
C ILE A 112 4.01 12.43 4.14
N PHE A 113 2.80 12.54 3.62
CA PHE A 113 2.51 12.45 2.19
C PHE A 113 1.65 13.61 1.70
N GLU A 114 1.87 14.01 0.45
CA GLU A 114 1.00 14.90 -0.31
C GLU A 114 -0.19 14.16 -0.92
N PRO A 115 -1.28 14.85 -1.31
CA PRO A 115 -2.48 14.20 -1.84
C PRO A 115 -2.22 13.37 -3.11
N ASN A 116 -1.28 13.79 -3.96
CA ASN A 116 -0.90 13.10 -5.20
C ASN A 116 -0.03 11.85 -4.95
N GLN A 117 0.49 11.67 -3.74
CA GLN A 117 1.23 10.49 -3.31
C GLN A 117 0.33 9.45 -2.63
N LEU A 118 -0.98 9.73 -2.55
CA LEU A 118 -1.95 8.87 -1.88
C LEU A 118 -3.06 8.47 -2.84
N ARG A 119 -3.57 7.26 -2.66
CA ARG A 119 -4.80 6.78 -3.28
C ARG A 119 -5.52 5.82 -2.34
N VAL A 120 -6.82 5.65 -2.52
CA VAL A 120 -7.58 4.65 -1.76
C VAL A 120 -7.00 3.26 -2.00
N HIS A 121 -6.70 2.54 -0.92
CA HIS A 121 -6.26 1.14 -0.99
C HIS A 121 -7.39 0.30 -1.60
N GLN A 122 -7.05 -0.55 -2.57
CA GLN A 122 -8.01 -1.45 -3.22
C GLN A 122 -7.36 -2.82 -3.42
N ASP A 123 -8.09 -3.87 -3.09
CA ASP A 123 -7.69 -5.25 -3.36
C ASP A 123 -8.16 -5.65 -4.77
N PHE A 124 -7.37 -6.46 -5.47
CA PHE A 124 -7.75 -7.05 -6.75
C PHE A 124 -7.90 -8.56 -6.58
N VAL A 125 -9.13 -9.05 -6.59
CA VAL A 125 -9.47 -10.45 -6.27
C VAL A 125 -10.34 -11.01 -7.39
N ASP A 126 -9.98 -12.18 -7.92
CA ASP A 126 -10.73 -12.90 -8.94
C ASP A 126 -11.13 -12.03 -10.16
N GLY A 127 -10.25 -11.14 -10.58
CA GLY A 127 -10.47 -10.27 -11.73
C GLY A 127 -11.28 -8.99 -11.44
N HIS A 128 -11.62 -8.73 -10.19
CA HIS A 128 -12.44 -7.59 -9.78
C HIS A 128 -11.72 -6.73 -8.76
N TRP A 129 -11.91 -5.42 -8.85
CA TRP A 129 -11.51 -4.47 -7.81
C TRP A 129 -12.51 -4.54 -6.66
N ILE A 130 -12.01 -4.88 -5.48
CA ILE A 130 -12.77 -4.91 -4.25
C ILE A 130 -12.48 -3.63 -3.51
N MET A 131 -13.55 -2.88 -3.23
CA MET A 131 -13.45 -1.69 -2.41
C MET A 131 -13.20 -2.10 -0.96
N PRO A 132 -12.37 -1.36 -0.21
CA PRO A 132 -12.35 -1.49 1.22
C PRO A 132 -13.80 -1.26 1.68
N SER A 133 -14.34 -2.22 2.44
CA SER A 133 -15.71 -2.12 2.94
C SER A 133 -15.87 -0.75 3.58
N SER A 134 -16.94 -0.04 3.27
CA SER A 134 -17.27 1.29 3.84
C SER A 134 -17.40 1.28 5.36
N SER A 135 -17.15 0.14 6.02
CA SER A 135 -16.58 0.06 7.35
C SER A 135 -15.47 1.09 7.43
N LYS A 136 -15.85 2.30 7.84
CA LYS A 136 -14.93 3.25 8.46
C LYS A 136 -13.99 2.40 9.29
N VAL A 137 -12.67 2.55 9.11
CA VAL A 137 -11.75 2.07 10.13
C VAL A 137 -12.18 2.85 11.36
N TYR A 138 -13.08 2.24 12.15
CA TYR A 138 -13.41 2.75 13.43
C TYR A 138 -12.10 2.60 14.16
N VAL A 139 -11.46 3.73 14.39
CA VAL A 139 -10.82 3.94 15.68
C VAL A 139 -11.96 3.67 16.67
N GLN A 140 -12.21 2.39 17.00
CA GLN A 140 -12.94 2.08 18.22
C GLN A 140 -12.16 2.87 19.25
N ALA A 141 -12.84 3.89 19.81
CA ALA A 141 -12.27 4.92 20.66
C ALA A 141 -11.05 4.37 21.37
N PRO A 142 -9.87 5.05 21.29
CA PRO A 142 -8.58 4.49 21.66
C PRO A 142 -8.77 3.54 22.83
N ILE A 143 -8.75 2.22 22.58
CA ILE A 143 -8.83 1.29 23.70
C ILE A 143 -7.52 1.54 24.41
N LEU A 144 -7.59 2.23 25.55
CA LEU A 144 -6.47 2.45 26.44
C LEU A 144 -6.04 1.06 26.94
N VAL A 145 -5.27 0.35 26.14
CA VAL A 145 -4.63 -0.88 26.55
C VAL A 145 -3.36 -0.45 27.23
N PHE A 146 -3.42 -0.37 28.56
CA PHE A 146 -2.22 -0.22 29.38
C PHE A 146 -1.43 -1.53 29.27
N ASN A 147 -0.21 -1.45 28.73
CA ASN A 147 0.73 -2.55 28.93
C ASN A 147 1.21 -2.56 30.40
N ALA A 148 1.97 -3.58 30.79
CA ALA A 148 2.55 -3.71 32.14
C ALA A 148 3.49 -2.55 32.56
N LYS A 149 3.75 -1.59 31.66
CA LYS A 149 4.57 -0.38 31.88
C LYS A 149 3.74 0.91 31.84
N HIS A 150 2.40 0.86 31.81
CA HIS A 150 1.48 2.01 31.74
C HIS A 150 1.47 2.79 30.41
N ASN A 151 1.94 2.22 29.30
CA ASN A 151 1.89 2.90 28.00
C ASN A 151 0.51 2.73 27.33
N VAL A 152 0.01 3.80 26.69
CA VAL A 152 -1.28 3.84 25.96
C VAL A 152 -1.11 3.34 24.52
N ILE A 153 -1.65 2.17 24.20
CA ILE A 153 -1.58 1.59 22.85
C ILE A 153 -2.85 1.94 22.04
N LEU A 154 -2.72 2.39 20.78
CA LEU A 154 -3.88 2.51 19.87
C LEU A 154 -4.11 1.19 19.14
N SER A 155 -5.33 0.65 19.18
CA SER A 155 -5.70 -0.53 18.41
C SER A 155 -6.40 -0.14 17.11
N TYR A 156 -6.00 -0.72 15.97
CA TYR A 156 -6.72 -0.60 14.71
C TYR A 156 -7.34 -1.94 14.31
N SER A 157 -8.60 -1.92 13.87
CA SER A 157 -9.27 -3.08 13.29
C SER A 157 -9.43 -2.89 11.80
N HIS A 158 -9.01 -3.88 11.01
CA HIS A 158 -9.27 -3.94 9.57
C HIS A 158 -10.07 -5.21 9.22
N SER A 159 -10.62 -5.26 8.00
CA SER A 159 -11.37 -6.38 7.43
C SER A 159 -10.62 -7.72 7.45
N LYS A 160 -9.28 -7.69 7.56
CA LYS A 160 -8.41 -8.88 7.65
C LYS A 160 -8.00 -9.24 9.10
N GLY A 161 -8.47 -8.51 10.12
CA GLY A 161 -8.19 -8.75 11.54
C GLY A 161 -7.90 -7.48 12.36
N VAL A 162 -7.78 -7.63 13.69
CA VAL A 162 -7.34 -6.54 14.60
C VAL A 162 -5.82 -6.55 14.71
N LYS A 163 -5.16 -5.43 14.39
CA LYS A 163 -3.72 -5.23 14.63
C LYS A 163 -3.54 -4.19 15.74
N LEU A 164 -2.97 -4.60 16.87
CA LEU A 164 -2.60 -3.71 17.96
C LEU A 164 -1.30 -2.98 17.55
N ILE A 165 -1.32 -1.65 17.53
CA ILE A 165 -0.13 -0.86 17.24
C ILE A 165 0.15 0.02 18.46
N GLY A 166 1.14 -0.35 19.26
CA GLY A 166 1.53 0.44 20.42
C GLY A 166 2.12 1.77 19.98
N PHE A 167 1.49 2.87 20.36
CA PHE A 167 2.14 4.18 20.35
C PHE A 167 2.55 4.48 21.79
N GLU A 168 3.61 5.24 21.96
CA GLU A 168 3.86 5.93 23.22
C GLU A 168 3.25 7.32 23.03
N MET A 169 2.18 7.62 23.76
CA MET A 169 1.68 9.00 23.78
C MET A 169 2.65 9.79 24.65
N ASP A 170 3.45 10.65 24.04
CA ASP A 170 4.04 11.75 24.78
C ASP A 170 2.88 12.53 25.40
N ALA A 171 2.92 12.69 26.73
CA ALA A 171 1.86 13.31 27.49
C ALA A 171 1.50 14.65 26.85
N PHE A 172 0.20 14.85 26.58
CA PHE A 172 -0.30 16.19 26.28
C PHE A 172 0.09 17.10 27.45
N SER A 173 1.05 18.02 27.23
CA SER A 173 1.40 19.09 28.17
C SER A 173 0.43 20.25 28.04
#